data_AF-A0A8H4BSA9-F1
#
_entry.id   AF-A0A8H4BSA9-F1
#
_cell.length_a   1.000
_cell.length_b   1.000
_cell.length_c   1.000
_cell.angle_alpha   90.00
_cell.angle_beta   90.00
_cell.angle_gamma   90.00
#
_symmetry.space_group_name_H-M   'P 1'
#
loop_
_entity.id
_entity.type
_entity.pdbx_description
1 polymer ?
#
loop_
_entity_poly.entity_id
_entity_poly.type
_entity_poly.pdbx_seq_one_letter_code
_entity_poly.pdbx_strand_id
1 'polypeptide(L)'
;MPLQSSPLLDISLPKPIVLPTAQLAGLYACMLGIDYVLLRHQNKLFISKKTLGAGMTIVHAIVPLAIVSPLQPNNVTFAAVPWFLASYSAYLPTDKFTLTEWIKALYSTIVDRSAIDSDSKTSVNALGLLKCLRGAVKLAALYFGVEPFLPTMPDDMLRYPWLSKESLLDTFLFGLKAYLILGMVDVTTGLAQAVTGWRMVDMFDSPLLATSPRDFWR
;
A
#
# COMPACT_ATOMS: atom_id res chain seq x y z
N MET A 1 -8.26 6.08 37.91
CA MET A 1 -6.80 6.02 38.21
C MET A 1 -6.09 6.92 37.23
N PRO A 2 -5.13 7.76 37.65
CA PRO A 2 -4.35 8.54 36.70
C PRO A 2 -3.50 7.57 35.87
N LEU A 3 -3.61 7.67 34.54
CA LEU A 3 -2.73 7.00 33.59
C LEU A 3 -1.31 7.52 33.84
N GLN A 4 -0.44 6.71 34.42
CA GLN A 4 0.99 6.98 34.37
C GLN A 4 1.44 6.74 32.93
N SER A 5 1.68 7.82 32.20
CA SER A 5 2.37 7.80 30.92
C SER A 5 3.80 7.28 31.12
N SER A 6 4.29 6.51 30.15
CA SER A 6 5.67 6.01 30.14
C SER A 6 6.64 7.20 30.24
N PRO A 7 7.62 7.19 31.17
CA PRO A 7 8.55 8.29 31.37
C PRO A 7 9.53 8.52 30.21
N LEU A 8 9.45 7.69 29.15
CA LEU A 8 10.39 7.73 28.03
C LEU A 8 9.80 8.32 26.75
N LEU A 9 8.48 8.38 26.57
CA LEU A 9 7.85 8.86 25.33
C LEU A 9 6.44 9.38 25.62
N ASP A 10 6.35 10.61 26.14
CA ASP A 10 5.10 11.37 26.24
C ASP A 10 4.90 12.23 24.97
N ILE A 11 5.06 11.61 23.80
CA ILE A 11 4.80 12.31 22.53
C ILE A 11 3.31 12.17 22.23
N SER A 12 2.55 13.19 22.64
CA SER A 12 1.22 13.43 22.10
C SER A 12 1.39 13.76 20.60
N LEU A 13 1.25 12.75 19.74
CA LEU A 13 1.22 12.99 18.30
C LEU A 13 0.04 13.93 17.98
N PRO A 14 0.22 14.92 17.10
CA PRO A 14 -0.88 15.79 16.70
C PRO A 14 -2.00 14.93 16.12
N LYS A 15 -3.26 15.29 16.45
CA LYS A 15 -4.42 14.58 15.90
C LYS A 15 -4.35 14.64 14.37
N PRO A 16 -4.55 13.52 13.67
CA PRO A 16 -4.49 13.51 12.22
C PRO A 16 -5.63 14.35 11.64
N ILE A 17 -5.37 14.99 10.51
CA ILE A 17 -6.39 15.72 9.75
C ILE A 17 -7.26 14.67 9.05
N VAL A 18 -8.54 14.63 9.39
CA VAL A 18 -9.48 13.68 8.80
C VAL A 18 -10.13 14.31 7.57
N LEU A 19 -9.88 13.74 6.39
CA LEU A 19 -10.46 14.18 5.12
C LEU A 19 -11.44 13.13 4.55
N PRO A 20 -12.54 13.55 3.91
CA PRO A 20 -13.37 12.66 3.09
C PRO A 20 -12.55 12.02 1.96
N THR A 21 -12.93 10.81 1.54
CA THR A 21 -12.24 10.02 0.50
C THR A 21 -11.97 10.81 -0.78
N ALA A 22 -12.93 11.60 -1.25
CA ALA A 22 -12.77 12.39 -2.48
C ALA A 22 -11.70 13.48 -2.34
N GLN A 23 -11.64 14.15 -1.18
CA GLN A 23 -10.62 15.17 -0.92
C GLN A 23 -9.24 14.55 -0.77
N LEU A 24 -9.17 13.38 -0.10
CA LEU A 24 -7.93 12.63 0.05
C LEU A 24 -7.41 12.15 -1.32
N ALA A 25 -8.30 11.60 -2.16
CA ALA A 25 -7.96 11.22 -3.53
C ALA A 25 -7.44 12.43 -4.35
N GLY A 26 -8.09 13.58 -4.22
CA GLY A 26 -7.65 14.83 -4.86
C GLY A 26 -6.26 15.27 -4.39
N LEU A 27 -6.00 15.22 -3.08
CA LEU A 27 -4.69 15.54 -2.51
C LEU A 27 -3.59 14.65 -3.11
N TYR A 28 -3.79 13.33 -3.13
CA TYR A 28 -2.79 12.41 -3.69
C TYR A 28 -2.64 12.56 -5.21
N ALA A 29 -3.71 12.86 -5.94
CA ALA A 29 -3.62 13.19 -7.36
C ALA A 29 -2.77 14.46 -7.59
N CYS A 30 -2.94 15.49 -6.76
CA CYS A 30 -2.11 16.69 -6.80
C CYS A 30 -0.64 16.38 -6.46
N MET A 31 -0.39 15.55 -5.45
CA MET A 31 0.97 15.13 -5.10
C MET A 31 1.66 14.42 -6.26
N LEU A 32 0.98 13.46 -6.91
CA LEU A 32 1.51 12.77 -8.09
C LEU A 32 1.76 13.73 -9.28
N GLY A 33 0.90 14.73 -9.46
CA GLY A 33 1.13 15.78 -10.45
C GLY A 33 2.36 16.62 -10.15
N ILE A 34 2.56 17.00 -8.88
CA ILE A 34 3.75 17.72 -8.42
C ILE A 34 5.00 16.87 -8.65
N ASP A 35 4.96 15.59 -8.28
CA ASP A 35 6.03 14.63 -8.49
C ASP A 35 6.45 14.58 -9.96
N TYR A 36 5.48 14.46 -10.88
CA TYR A 36 5.73 14.48 -12.32
C TYR A 36 6.42 15.78 -12.77
N VAL A 37 5.92 16.93 -12.33
CA VAL A 37 6.49 18.24 -12.72
C VAL A 37 7.92 18.39 -12.20
N LEU A 38 8.17 18.02 -10.94
CA LEU A 38 9.49 18.08 -10.31
C LEU A 38 10.48 17.14 -11.01
N LEU A 39 10.07 15.90 -11.26
CA LEU A 39 10.91 14.90 -11.93
C LEU A 39 11.18 15.25 -13.40
N ARG A 40 10.21 15.84 -14.11
CA ARG A 40 10.40 16.29 -15.50
C ARG A 40 11.35 17.47 -15.61
N HIS A 41 11.30 18.39 -14.66
CA HIS A 41 12.12 19.60 -14.64
C HIS A 41 13.35 19.48 -13.73
N GLN A 42 13.75 18.26 -13.35
CA GLN A 42 14.85 18.01 -12.43
C GLN A 42 16.17 18.65 -12.86
N ASN A 43 16.45 18.72 -14.17
CA ASN A 43 17.65 19.38 -14.71
C ASN A 43 17.65 20.92 -14.50
N LYS A 44 16.50 21.53 -14.23
CA LYS A 44 16.36 22.95 -13.88
C LYS A 44 16.41 23.17 -12.37
N LEU A 45 16.28 22.11 -11.58
CA LEU A 45 16.44 22.15 -10.13
C LEU A 45 17.93 22.01 -9.82
N PHE A 46 18.47 22.86 -8.94
CA PHE A 46 19.85 22.74 -8.45
C PHE A 46 20.01 21.57 -7.46
N ILE A 47 19.28 20.48 -7.68
CA ILE A 47 19.15 19.33 -6.77
C ILE A 47 19.32 18.04 -7.60
N SER A 48 20.09 17.10 -7.07
CA SER A 48 20.28 15.79 -7.72
C SER A 48 18.97 14.98 -7.77
N LYS A 49 18.81 14.14 -8.78
CA LYS A 49 17.66 13.22 -8.90
C LYS A 49 17.50 12.32 -7.67
N LYS A 50 18.62 11.89 -7.06
CA LYS A 50 18.62 11.08 -5.83
C LYS A 50 18.08 11.86 -4.64
N THR A 51 18.50 13.11 -4.47
CA THR A 51 18.03 13.99 -3.38
C THR A 51 16.55 14.33 -3.57
N LEU A 52 16.12 14.60 -4.80
CA LEU A 52 14.72 14.84 -5.12
C LEU A 52 13.87 13.60 -4.78
N GLY A 53 14.29 12.41 -5.22
CA GLY A 53 13.61 11.16 -4.91
C GLY A 53 13.51 10.89 -3.40
N ALA A 54 14.59 11.14 -2.64
CA ALA A 54 14.56 11.02 -1.18
C ALA A 54 13.55 11.99 -0.54
N GLY A 55 13.50 13.24 -1.00
CA GLY A 55 12.52 14.22 -0.54
C GLY A 55 11.08 13.81 -0.82
N MET A 56 10.81 13.31 -2.03
CA MET A 56 9.50 12.76 -2.40
C MET A 56 9.12 11.59 -1.49
N THR A 57 10.04 10.64 -1.26
CA THR A 57 9.81 9.50 -0.36
C THR A 57 9.44 9.96 1.06
N ILE A 58 10.14 10.96 1.60
CA ILE A 58 9.83 11.52 2.92
C ILE A 58 8.43 12.12 2.94
N VAL A 59 8.05 12.91 1.93
CA VAL A 59 6.71 13.51 1.84
C VAL A 59 5.62 12.43 1.77
N HIS A 60 5.80 11.42 0.91
CA HIS A 60 4.85 10.31 0.77
C HIS A 60 4.80 9.39 2.01
N ALA A 61 5.82 9.40 2.86
CA ALA A 61 5.80 8.72 4.15
C ALA A 61 5.10 9.55 5.25
N ILE A 62 5.29 10.86 5.26
CA ILE A 62 4.72 11.76 6.29
C ILE A 62 3.23 12.01 6.06
N VAL A 63 2.80 12.23 4.82
CA VAL A 63 1.41 12.62 4.52
C VAL A 63 0.38 11.58 5.03
N PRO A 64 0.54 10.26 4.82
CA PRO A 64 -0.38 9.26 5.36
C PRO A 64 -0.41 9.19 6.89
N LEU A 65 0.64 9.68 7.57
CA LEU A 65 0.69 9.76 9.04
C LEU A 65 -0.06 10.98 9.57
N ALA A 66 -0.09 12.07 8.80
CA ALA A 66 -0.71 13.33 9.19
C ALA A 66 -2.17 13.46 8.70
N ILE A 67 -2.52 12.84 7.58
CA ILE A 67 -3.80 13.00 6.88
C ILE A 67 -4.42 11.63 6.66
N VAL A 68 -5.63 11.43 7.19
CA VAL A 68 -6.33 10.14 7.17
C VAL A 68 -7.77 10.30 6.68
N SER A 69 -8.34 9.21 6.19
CA SER A 69 -9.76 9.05 5.90
C SER A 69 -10.47 8.38 7.08
N PRO A 70 -11.77 8.69 7.28
CA PRO A 70 -12.59 8.03 8.30
C PRO A 70 -12.77 6.52 8.02
N LEU A 71 -12.61 6.10 6.76
CA LEU A 71 -12.61 4.70 6.37
C LEU A 71 -11.18 4.15 6.43
N GLN A 72 -10.92 3.22 7.34
CA GLN A 72 -9.62 2.57 7.51
C GLN A 72 -9.05 1.93 6.23
N PRO A 73 -9.86 1.27 5.36
CA PRO A 73 -9.34 0.68 4.12
C PRO A 73 -8.68 1.70 3.19
N ASN A 74 -9.24 2.92 3.13
CA ASN A 74 -8.66 3.99 2.33
C ASN A 74 -7.27 4.37 2.83
N ASN A 75 -7.04 4.37 4.15
CA ASN A 75 -5.76 4.76 4.73
C ASN A 75 -4.65 3.78 4.31
N VAL A 76 -4.97 2.49 4.19
CA VAL A 76 -4.02 1.48 3.67
C VAL A 76 -3.74 1.73 2.19
N THR A 77 -4.79 1.92 1.39
CA THR A 77 -4.63 2.20 -0.06
C THR A 77 -3.82 3.47 -0.31
N PHE A 78 -4.12 4.54 0.42
CA PHE A 78 -3.45 5.84 0.29
C PHE A 78 -2.07 5.91 0.94
N ALA A 79 -1.73 5.00 1.86
CA ALA A 79 -0.36 4.82 2.30
C ALA A 79 0.48 4.07 1.24
N ALA A 80 -0.08 3.04 0.59
CA ALA A 80 0.66 2.16 -0.31
C ALA A 80 0.77 2.70 -1.75
N VAL A 81 -0.36 3.08 -2.36
CA VAL A 81 -0.44 3.40 -3.81
C VAL A 81 0.36 4.66 -4.18
N PRO A 82 0.22 5.80 -3.48
CA PRO A 82 0.98 7.00 -3.81
C PRO A 82 2.49 6.80 -3.65
N TRP A 83 2.90 6.11 -2.58
CA TRP A 83 4.30 5.76 -2.36
C TRP A 83 4.87 4.85 -3.46
N PHE A 84 4.09 3.85 -3.89
CA PHE A 84 4.45 3.00 -5.03
C PHE A 84 4.63 3.83 -6.31
N LEU A 85 3.63 4.65 -6.67
CA LEU A 85 3.66 5.45 -7.89
C LEU A 85 4.79 6.50 -7.90
N ALA A 86 5.04 7.17 -6.77
CA ALA A 86 6.14 8.11 -6.62
C ALA A 86 7.49 7.43 -6.76
N SER A 87 7.67 6.27 -6.11
CA SER A 87 8.90 5.48 -6.16
C SER A 87 9.19 5.04 -7.59
N TYR A 88 8.22 4.45 -8.30
CA TYR A 88 8.38 4.07 -9.70
C TYR A 88 8.65 5.27 -10.60
N SER A 89 7.92 6.38 -10.42
CA SER A 89 8.14 7.62 -11.18
C SER A 89 9.56 8.13 -11.05
N ALA A 90 10.15 8.04 -9.86
CA ALA A 90 11.53 8.47 -9.63
C ALA A 90 12.56 7.65 -10.42
N TYR A 91 12.28 6.38 -10.76
CA TYR A 91 13.17 5.55 -11.58
C TYR A 91 12.95 5.70 -13.09
N LEU A 92 11.83 6.27 -13.52
CA LEU A 92 11.55 6.51 -14.94
C LEU A 92 12.39 7.70 -15.50
N PRO A 93 12.70 7.70 -16.81
CA PRO A 93 13.30 8.85 -17.50
C PRO A 93 12.23 9.91 -17.80
N THR A 94 11.63 10.46 -16.74
CA THR A 94 10.54 11.45 -16.77
C THR A 94 10.90 12.76 -17.48
N ASP A 95 12.18 13.09 -17.59
CA ASP A 95 12.70 14.21 -18.38
C ASP A 95 12.41 14.06 -19.88
N LYS A 96 12.28 12.81 -20.35
CA LYS A 96 12.01 12.46 -21.75
C LYS A 96 10.55 12.11 -22.01
N PHE A 97 9.79 11.81 -20.96
CA PHE A 97 8.39 11.39 -21.10
C PHE A 97 7.41 12.56 -21.11
N THR A 98 6.53 12.55 -22.10
CA THR A 98 5.27 13.30 -22.05
C THR A 98 4.38 12.76 -20.92
N LEU A 99 3.36 13.53 -20.51
CA LEU A 99 2.44 13.12 -19.45
C LEU A 99 1.77 11.78 -19.78
N THR A 100 1.36 11.63 -21.04
CA THR A 100 0.73 10.40 -21.55
C THR A 100 1.68 9.21 -21.50
N GLU A 101 2.96 9.40 -21.85
CA GLU A 101 3.97 8.33 -21.77
C GLU A 101 4.29 7.95 -20.33
N TRP A 102 4.36 8.94 -19.43
CA TRP A 102 4.53 8.69 -18.01
C TRP A 102 3.35 7.91 -17.42
N ILE A 103 2.12 8.31 -17.73
CA ILE A 103 0.90 7.59 -17.35
C ILE A 103 0.94 6.15 -17.91
N LYS A 104 1.27 5.98 -19.19
CA LYS A 104 1.40 4.65 -19.81
C LYS A 104 2.47 3.78 -19.13
N ALA A 105 3.60 4.38 -18.77
CA ALA A 105 4.68 3.69 -18.07
C ALA A 105 4.24 3.26 -16.66
N LEU A 106 3.53 4.12 -15.91
CA LEU A 106 2.95 3.75 -14.62
C LEU A 106 1.89 2.67 -14.76
N TYR A 107 1.02 2.72 -15.77
CA TYR A 107 0.07 1.63 -16.03
C TYR A 107 0.79 0.31 -16.36
N SER A 108 1.93 0.38 -17.06
CA SER A 108 2.69 -0.82 -17.43
C SER A 108 3.31 -1.56 -16.24
N THR A 109 3.45 -0.93 -15.08
CA THR A 109 3.94 -1.61 -13.87
C THR A 109 2.86 -2.42 -13.17
N ILE A 110 1.59 -2.11 -13.43
CA ILE A 110 0.43 -2.76 -12.80
C ILE A 110 -0.18 -3.81 -13.74
N VAL A 111 0.04 -3.68 -15.05
CA VAL A 111 -0.44 -4.62 -16.07
C VAL A 111 0.64 -5.65 -16.40
N ASP A 112 0.35 -6.91 -16.12
CA ASP A 112 1.18 -8.05 -16.49
C ASP A 112 0.99 -8.34 -17.99
N ARG A 113 2.06 -8.14 -18.77
CA ARG A 113 2.08 -8.39 -20.23
C ARG A 113 2.64 -9.75 -20.60
N SER A 114 2.87 -10.65 -19.64
CA SER A 114 3.30 -12.01 -19.94
C SER A 114 2.27 -12.70 -20.84
N ALA A 115 2.77 -13.47 -21.81
CA ALA A 115 1.92 -14.23 -22.71
C ALA A 115 0.98 -15.11 -21.89
N ILE A 116 -0.31 -15.02 -22.17
CA ILE A 116 -1.27 -15.99 -21.64
C ILE A 116 -0.95 -17.30 -22.36
N ASP A 117 -0.69 -18.35 -21.60
CA ASP A 117 -0.46 -19.68 -22.18
C ASP A 117 -1.59 -19.98 -23.15
N SER A 118 -1.25 -20.30 -24.41
CA SER A 118 -2.22 -20.52 -25.48
C SER A 118 -3.19 -21.68 -25.20
N ASP A 119 -2.88 -22.49 -24.17
CA ASP A 119 -3.65 -23.64 -23.69
C ASP A 119 -4.52 -23.33 -22.45
N SER A 120 -4.47 -22.10 -21.93
CA SER A 120 -5.29 -21.67 -20.79
C SER A 120 -6.76 -21.55 -21.20
N LYS A 121 -7.59 -22.49 -20.73
CA LYS A 121 -9.06 -22.43 -20.87
C LYS A 121 -9.72 -21.30 -20.06
N THR A 122 -8.97 -20.65 -19.18
CA THR A 122 -9.52 -19.63 -18.26
C THR A 122 -9.29 -18.24 -18.85
N SER A 123 -10.37 -17.48 -19.03
CA SER A 123 -10.28 -16.11 -19.51
C SER A 123 -9.65 -15.18 -18.47
N VAL A 124 -8.99 -14.11 -18.93
CA VAL A 124 -8.39 -13.10 -18.04
C VAL A 124 -9.43 -12.48 -17.11
N ASN A 125 -10.65 -12.28 -17.60
CA ASN A 125 -11.76 -11.75 -16.81
C ASN A 125 -12.13 -12.72 -15.67
N ALA A 126 -12.16 -14.04 -15.93
CA ALA A 126 -12.43 -15.04 -14.90
C ALA A 126 -11.30 -15.11 -13.86
N LEU A 127 -10.03 -14.97 -14.26
CA LEU A 127 -8.91 -14.80 -13.33
C LEU A 127 -9.08 -13.55 -12.45
N GLY A 128 -9.62 -12.46 -13.01
CA GLY A 128 -9.95 -11.25 -12.24
C GLY A 128 -11.03 -11.51 -11.16
N LEU A 129 -12.06 -12.29 -11.49
CA LEU A 129 -13.08 -12.71 -10.53
C LEU A 129 -12.51 -13.62 -9.43
N LEU A 130 -11.62 -14.56 -9.79
CA LEU A 130 -10.91 -15.39 -8.80
C LEU A 130 -10.06 -14.55 -7.85
N LYS A 131 -9.41 -13.50 -8.38
CA LYS A 131 -8.67 -12.54 -7.56
C LYS A 131 -9.57 -11.76 -6.61
N CYS A 132 -10.76 -11.34 -7.07
CA CYS A 132 -11.77 -10.74 -6.19
C CYS A 132 -12.19 -11.70 -5.08
N LEU A 133 -12.45 -12.96 -5.42
CA LEU A 133 -12.82 -13.99 -4.43
C LEU A 133 -11.71 -14.19 -3.41
N ARG A 134 -10.45 -14.30 -3.84
CA ARG A 134 -9.27 -14.38 -2.96
C ARG A 134 -9.21 -13.20 -1.99
N GLY A 135 -9.42 -11.98 -2.51
CA GLY A 135 -9.48 -10.77 -1.70
C GLY A 135 -10.62 -10.79 -0.68
N ALA A 136 -11.82 -11.18 -1.10
CA ALA A 136 -12.98 -11.31 -0.21
C ALA A 136 -12.75 -12.35 0.90
N VAL A 137 -12.14 -13.49 0.58
CA VAL A 137 -11.78 -14.52 1.57
C VAL A 137 -10.76 -13.98 2.58
N LYS A 138 -9.74 -13.24 2.14
CA LYS A 138 -8.78 -12.58 3.04
C LYS A 138 -9.48 -11.60 4.00
N LEU A 139 -10.38 -10.78 3.47
CA LEU A 139 -11.12 -9.81 4.28
C LEU A 139 -12.09 -10.47 5.25
N ALA A 140 -12.76 -11.55 4.84
CA ALA A 140 -13.58 -12.35 5.75
C ALA A 140 -12.75 -12.99 6.86
N ALA A 141 -11.58 -13.57 6.53
CA ALA A 141 -10.66 -14.13 7.52
C ALA A 141 -10.13 -13.05 8.49
N LEU A 142 -9.89 -11.83 7.99
CA LEU A 142 -9.53 -10.69 8.85
C LEU A 142 -10.66 -10.39 9.84
N TYR A 143 -11.86 -10.13 9.34
CA TYR A 143 -12.99 -9.67 10.14
C TYR A 143 -13.48 -10.71 11.15
N PHE A 144 -13.59 -11.97 10.74
CA PHE A 144 -14.11 -13.03 11.61
C PHE A 144 -13.02 -13.80 12.39
N GLY A 145 -11.78 -13.81 11.89
CA GLY A 145 -10.73 -14.69 12.40
C GLY A 145 -9.56 -13.98 13.07
N VAL A 146 -9.31 -12.70 12.81
CA VAL A 146 -8.15 -11.97 13.36
C VAL A 146 -8.59 -10.79 14.22
N GLU A 147 -9.52 -9.95 13.73
CA GLU A 147 -10.00 -8.79 14.49
C GLU A 147 -10.53 -9.11 15.90
N PRO A 148 -11.26 -10.21 16.14
CA PRO A 148 -11.73 -10.54 17.49
C PRO A 148 -10.62 -10.85 18.49
N PHE A 149 -9.43 -11.22 18.01
CA PHE A 149 -8.28 -11.57 18.85
C PHE A 149 -7.28 -10.41 19.01
N LEU A 150 -7.46 -9.33 18.25
CA LEU A 150 -6.61 -8.16 18.38
C LEU A 150 -7.01 -7.32 19.60
N PRO A 151 -6.05 -6.67 20.27
CA PRO A 151 -6.36 -5.75 21.34
C PRO A 151 -7.25 -4.61 20.83
N THR A 152 -8.24 -4.23 21.65
CA THR A 152 -9.19 -3.15 21.31
C THR A 152 -8.48 -1.82 21.08
N MET A 153 -7.38 -1.58 21.80
CA MET A 153 -6.52 -0.42 21.60
C MET A 153 -5.11 -0.90 21.18
N PRO A 154 -4.60 -0.51 20.00
CA PRO A 154 -3.31 -0.99 19.51
C PRO A 154 -2.10 -0.64 20.39
N ASP A 155 -2.21 0.39 21.23
CA ASP A 155 -1.16 0.78 22.20
C ASP A 155 -1.02 -0.21 23.36
N ASP A 156 -2.03 -1.05 23.62
CA ASP A 156 -1.95 -2.07 24.67
C ASP A 156 -0.81 -3.07 24.42
N MET A 157 -0.47 -3.33 23.15
CA MET A 157 0.69 -4.16 22.76
C MET A 157 2.00 -3.64 23.35
N LEU A 158 2.16 -2.32 23.46
CA LEU A 158 3.39 -1.68 23.93
C LEU A 158 3.58 -1.80 25.45
N ARG A 159 2.55 -2.27 26.17
CA ARG A 159 2.59 -2.45 27.62
C ARG A 159 3.22 -3.78 28.02
N TYR A 160 3.30 -4.73 27.09
CA TYR A 160 3.90 -6.03 27.33
C TYR A 160 5.42 -6.00 27.10
N PRO A 161 6.21 -6.76 27.88
CA PRO A 161 7.62 -6.98 27.55
C PRO A 161 7.76 -7.62 26.17
N TRP A 162 8.74 -7.17 25.38
CA TRP A 162 8.95 -7.55 23.97
C TRP A 162 8.87 -9.05 23.66
N LEU A 163 9.38 -9.90 24.57
CA LEU A 163 9.45 -11.36 24.40
C LEU A 163 8.43 -12.12 25.27
N SER A 164 7.46 -11.42 25.83
CA SER A 164 6.31 -12.06 26.48
C SER A 164 5.46 -12.79 25.44
N LYS A 165 4.72 -13.80 25.90
CA LYS A 165 3.82 -14.58 25.04
C LYS A 165 2.78 -13.68 24.37
N GLU A 166 2.27 -12.73 25.12
CA GLU A 166 1.27 -11.74 24.72
C GLU A 166 1.83 -10.84 23.61
N SER A 167 3.01 -10.24 23.82
CA SER A 167 3.68 -9.40 22.80
C SER A 167 3.95 -10.16 21.50
N LEU A 168 4.40 -11.41 21.59
CA LEU A 168 4.67 -12.25 20.42
C LEU A 168 3.38 -12.59 19.66
N LEU A 169 2.31 -12.91 20.38
CA LEU A 169 1.00 -13.20 19.80
C LEU A 169 0.43 -11.96 19.10
N ASP A 170 0.45 -10.81 19.77
CA ASP A 170 -0.03 -9.54 19.21
C ASP A 170 0.77 -9.17 17.96
N THR A 171 2.09 -9.28 18.00
CA THR A 171 2.97 -9.02 16.85
C THR A 171 2.60 -9.92 15.66
N PHE A 172 2.37 -11.21 15.91
CA PHE A 172 1.95 -12.14 14.87
C PHE A 172 0.58 -11.77 14.29
N LEU A 173 -0.40 -11.47 15.15
CA LEU A 173 -1.76 -11.10 14.73
C LEU A 173 -1.78 -9.78 13.94
N PHE A 174 -0.97 -8.79 14.33
CA PHE A 174 -0.80 -7.55 13.57
C PHE A 174 -0.13 -7.77 12.22
N GLY A 175 0.89 -8.64 12.15
CA GLY A 175 1.50 -9.05 10.89
C GLY A 175 0.50 -9.76 9.97
N LEU A 176 -0.30 -10.67 10.51
CA LEU A 176 -1.35 -11.36 9.78
C LEU A 176 -2.44 -10.39 9.32
N LYS A 177 -2.85 -9.43 10.16
CA LYS A 177 -3.77 -8.34 9.79
C LYS A 177 -3.23 -7.54 8.61
N ALA A 178 -1.94 -7.18 8.63
CA ALA A 178 -1.31 -6.44 7.54
C ALA A 178 -1.33 -7.23 6.22
N TYR A 179 -1.17 -8.56 6.26
CA TYR A 179 -1.33 -9.40 5.07
C TYR A 179 -2.79 -9.51 4.60
N LEU A 180 -3.74 -9.70 5.52
CA LEU A 180 -5.14 -9.91 5.16
C LEU A 180 -5.85 -8.63 4.69
N ILE A 181 -5.48 -7.46 5.22
CA ILE A 181 -6.06 -6.18 4.78
C ILE A 181 -5.71 -5.86 3.31
N LEU A 182 -4.61 -6.42 2.80
CA LEU A 182 -4.25 -6.35 1.38
C LEU A 182 -5.23 -7.13 0.48
N GLY A 183 -6.15 -7.90 1.05
CA GLY A 183 -7.33 -8.41 0.34
C GLY A 183 -8.14 -7.30 -0.35
N MET A 184 -8.11 -6.06 0.17
CA MET A 184 -8.68 -4.90 -0.52
C MET A 184 -8.05 -4.65 -1.88
N VAL A 185 -6.73 -4.84 -2.00
CA VAL A 185 -6.01 -4.65 -3.26
C VAL A 185 -6.32 -5.78 -4.24
N ASP A 186 -6.46 -7.01 -3.75
CA ASP A 186 -6.91 -8.15 -4.56
C ASP A 186 -8.33 -7.90 -5.14
N VAL A 187 -9.25 -7.36 -4.34
CA VAL A 187 -10.60 -7.00 -4.83
C VAL A 187 -10.54 -5.89 -5.88
N THR A 188 -9.82 -4.80 -5.62
CA THR A 188 -9.81 -3.66 -6.55
C THR A 188 -9.10 -3.98 -7.87
N THR A 189 -7.95 -4.64 -7.82
CA THR A 189 -7.21 -5.06 -9.02
C THR A 189 -7.90 -6.21 -9.74
N GLY A 190 -8.55 -7.12 -9.01
CA GLY A 190 -9.39 -8.17 -9.59
C GLY A 190 -10.60 -7.62 -10.33
N LEU A 191 -11.27 -6.60 -9.78
CA LEU A 191 -12.39 -5.94 -10.43
C LEU A 191 -11.93 -5.19 -11.68
N ALA A 192 -10.81 -4.47 -11.59
CA ALA A 192 -10.20 -3.81 -12.74
C ALA A 192 -9.87 -4.83 -13.85
N GLN A 193 -9.26 -5.96 -13.50
CA GLN A 193 -8.98 -7.06 -14.44
C GLN A 193 -10.25 -7.66 -15.04
N ALA A 194 -11.29 -7.87 -14.23
CA ALA A 194 -12.56 -8.43 -14.67
C ALA A 194 -13.31 -7.51 -15.65
N VAL A 195 -13.21 -6.19 -15.47
CA VAL A 195 -13.88 -5.20 -16.34
C VAL A 195 -13.07 -4.90 -17.60
N THR A 196 -11.76 -4.69 -17.45
CA THR A 196 -10.90 -4.25 -18.57
C THR A 196 -10.38 -5.39 -19.43
N GLY A 197 -10.37 -6.63 -18.89
CA GLY A 197 -9.70 -7.77 -19.51
C GLY A 197 -8.17 -7.66 -19.49
N TRP A 198 -7.61 -6.69 -18.75
CA TRP A 198 -6.16 -6.55 -18.59
C TRP A 198 -5.69 -7.39 -17.43
N ARG A 199 -4.66 -8.20 -17.66
CA ARG A 199 -4.05 -9.01 -16.60
C ARG A 199 -3.33 -8.07 -15.63
N MET A 200 -3.77 -8.03 -14.38
CA MET A 200 -3.21 -7.16 -13.36
C MET A 200 -2.22 -7.96 -12.51
N VAL A 201 -1.05 -7.41 -12.24
CA VAL A 201 0.01 -8.05 -11.44
C VAL A 201 -0.55 -8.44 -10.06
N ASP A 202 -0.21 -9.65 -9.60
CA ASP A 202 -0.41 -10.04 -8.21
C ASP A 202 0.65 -9.39 -7.34
N MET A 203 0.23 -8.59 -6.35
CA MET A 203 1.18 -7.91 -5.46
C MET A 203 1.93 -8.88 -4.54
N PHE A 204 1.37 -10.06 -4.27
CA PHE A 204 1.94 -11.05 -3.38
C PHE A 204 1.68 -12.45 -3.90
N ASP A 205 2.75 -13.24 -4.02
CA ASP A 205 2.68 -14.67 -4.23
C ASP A 205 2.89 -15.41 -2.90
N SER A 206 1.79 -15.63 -2.18
CA SER A 206 1.73 -16.48 -0.98
C SER A 206 2.92 -16.32 0.00
N PRO A 207 3.24 -15.10 0.46
CA PRO A 207 4.49 -14.80 1.19
C PRO A 207 4.63 -15.56 2.51
N LEU A 208 3.51 -16.00 3.11
CA LEU A 208 3.50 -16.82 4.32
C LEU A 208 4.04 -18.24 4.10
N LEU A 209 4.06 -18.72 2.85
CA LEU A 209 4.61 -20.02 2.48
C LEU A 209 6.08 -19.95 2.06
N ALA A 210 6.68 -18.75 2.07
CA ALA A 210 8.07 -18.57 1.70
C ALA A 210 9.00 -19.36 2.63
N THR A 211 9.86 -20.19 2.04
CA THR A 211 10.85 -21.00 2.77
C THR A 211 12.18 -20.28 2.98
N SER A 212 12.36 -19.12 2.33
CA SER A 212 13.54 -18.27 2.48
C SER A 212 13.18 -16.78 2.37
N PRO A 213 14.01 -15.87 2.94
CA PRO A 213 13.83 -14.44 2.73
C PRO A 213 13.84 -14.04 1.25
N ARG A 214 14.59 -14.75 0.41
CA ARG A 214 14.60 -14.49 -1.04
C ARG A 214 13.25 -14.82 -1.67
N ASP A 215 12.63 -15.93 -1.27
CA ASP A 215 11.32 -16.34 -1.79
C ASP A 215 10.20 -15.44 -1.28
N PHE A 216 10.34 -14.84 -0.10
CA PHE A 216 9.40 -13.85 0.43
C PHE A 216 9.34 -12.56 -0.40
N TRP A 217 10.47 -12.16 -1.01
CA TRP A 217 10.61 -10.93 -1.80
C TRP A 217 10.48 -11.14 -3.32
N ARG A 218 10.11 -12.35 -3.77
CA ARG A 218 9.81 -12.62 -5.17
C ARG A 218 8.44 -12.11 -5.56
#